data_AF-A0AB72X2M4-F1
#
_entry.id   AF-A0AB72X2M4-F1
#
_cell.length_a   1.000
_cell.length_b   1.000
_cell.length_c   1.000
_cell.angle_alpha   90.00
_cell.angle_beta   90.00
_cell.angle_gamma   90.00
#
_symmetry.space_group_name_H-M   'P 1'
#
loop_
_entity.id
_entity.type
_entity.pdbx_description
1 polymer ?
#
loop_
_entity_poly.entity_id
_entity_poly.type
_entity_poly.pdbx_seq_one_letter_code
_entity_poly.pdbx_strand_id
1 'polypeptide(L)' 'MLALVNLWMLLTAFVSVALLNYSPRTQRWGAVVGLLGQPAWLYLTHVTGEAGMFTASVFFAVCYGRGVWLGFFSRSARHA' A
#
# COMPACT_ATOMS: atom_id res chain seq x y z
N MET A 1 -4.79 -20.44 7.69
CA MET A 1 -5.42 -19.11 7.51
C MET A 1 -4.39 -17.99 7.37
N LEU A 2 -3.42 -17.87 8.29
CA LEU A 2 -2.36 -16.84 8.23
C LEU A 2 -1.48 -16.92 6.96
N ALA A 3 -1.22 -18.12 6.44
CA ALA A 3 -0.42 -18.29 5.22
C ALA A 3 -1.01 -17.57 3.98
N LEU A 4 -2.33 -17.56 3.83
CA LEU A 4 -3.00 -16.85 2.72
C LEU A 4 -2.89 -15.33 2.88
N VAL A 5 -3.03 -14.83 4.11
CA VAL A 5 -2.85 -13.40 4.42
C VAL A 5 -1.39 -12.99 4.21
N ASN A 6 -0.44 -13.86 4.54
CA ASN A 6 0.98 -13.61 4.35
C ASN A 6 1.33 -13.59 2.84
N LEU A 7 0.75 -14.49 2.06
CA LEU A 7 0.89 -14.50 0.60
C LEU A 7 0.29 -13.23 -0.03
N TRP A 8 -0.89 -12.79 0.43
CA TRP A 8 -1.47 -11.50 0.03
C TRP A 8 -0.50 -10.35 0.35
N MET A 9 -0.05 -10.27 1.59
CA MET A 9 0.86 -9.24 2.08
C MET A 9 2.11 -9.13 1.19
N LEU A 10 2.69 -10.27 0.86
CA LEU A 10 3.94 -10.37 0.12
C LEU A 10 3.75 -10.03 -1.37
N LEU A 11 2.69 -10.55 -2.01
CA LEU A 11 2.36 -10.21 -3.40
C LEU A 11 2.05 -8.72 -3.57
N THR A 12 1.25 -8.14 -2.68
CA THR A 12 0.91 -6.72 -2.74
C THR A 12 2.13 -5.83 -2.48
N ALA A 13 3.04 -6.23 -1.59
CA ALA A 13 4.30 -5.52 -1.38
C ALA A 13 5.18 -5.53 -2.64
N PHE A 14 5.40 -6.70 -3.26
CA PHE A 14 6.22 -6.80 -4.47
C PHE A 14 5.65 -6.02 -5.64
N VAL A 15 4.35 -6.16 -5.89
CA VAL A 15 3.68 -5.45 -6.99
C VAL A 15 3.67 -3.94 -6.73
N SER A 16 3.43 -3.51 -5.49
CA SER A 16 3.50 -2.09 -5.11
C SER A 16 4.88 -1.51 -5.39
N VAL A 17 5.94 -2.15 -4.88
CA VAL A 17 7.33 -1.67 -5.04
C VAL A 17 7.74 -1.66 -6.52
N ALA A 18 7.42 -2.70 -7.28
CA ALA A 18 7.70 -2.75 -8.72
C ALA A 18 7.01 -1.59 -9.46
N LEU A 19 5.71 -1.38 -9.22
CA LEU A 19 4.95 -0.33 -9.89
C LEU A 19 5.40 1.09 -9.51
N LEU A 20 5.85 1.29 -8.27
CA LEU A 20 6.42 2.55 -7.81
C LEU A 20 7.75 2.89 -8.49
N ASN A 21 8.55 1.88 -8.87
CA ASN A 21 9.89 2.07 -9.44
C ASN A 21 9.92 2.07 -10.98
N TYR A 22 8.91 1.52 -11.67
CA TYR A 22 8.96 1.40 -13.14
C TYR A 22 8.65 2.68 -13.92
N SER A 23 7.61 3.43 -13.57
CA SER A 23 7.18 4.59 -14.38
C SER A 23 6.31 5.57 -13.60
N PRO A 24 6.34 6.89 -13.90
CA PRO A 24 5.45 7.88 -13.28
C PRO A 24 3.96 7.61 -13.53
N ARG A 25 3.61 6.88 -14.61
CA ARG A 25 2.22 6.45 -14.89
C ARG A 25 1.80 5.21 -14.10
N THR A 26 2.74 4.34 -13.73
CA THR A 26 2.49 3.14 -12.93
C THR A 26 2.58 3.41 -11.44
N GLN A 27 3.28 4.48 -11.03
CA GLN A 27 3.44 4.87 -9.63
C GLN A 27 2.10 5.04 -8.89
N ARG A 28 1.09 5.59 -9.56
CA ARG A 28 -0.28 5.71 -8.99
C ARG A 28 -0.90 4.35 -8.67
N TRP A 29 -0.66 3.36 -9.53
CA TRP A 29 -1.14 1.99 -9.34
C TRP A 29 -0.34 1.28 -8.25
N GLY A 30 0.95 1.58 -8.12
CA GLY A 30 1.77 1.12 -7.00
C GLY A 30 1.21 1.57 -5.66
N ALA A 31 0.79 2.84 -5.55
CA ALA A 31 0.15 3.34 -4.34
C ALA A 31 -1.19 2.65 -4.03
N VAL A 32 -2.01 2.35 -5.06
CA VAL A 32 -3.27 1.59 -4.89
C VAL A 32 -3.00 0.17 -4.41
N VAL A 33 -2.07 -0.54 -5.05
CA VAL A 33 -1.74 -1.92 -4.67
C VAL A 33 -1.12 -1.98 -3.27
N GLY A 34 -0.27 -1.01 -2.92
CA GLY A 34 0.28 -0.87 -1.57
C GLY A 34 -0.80 -0.65 -0.51
N LEU A 35 -1.82 0.17 -0.81
CA LEU A 35 -2.96 0.41 0.07
C LEU A 35 -3.82 -0.85 0.25
N LEU A 36 -4.08 -1.60 -0.84
CA LEU A 36 -4.80 -2.88 -0.79
C LEU A 36 -4.06 -3.96 -0.01
N GLY A 37 -2.73 -3.85 0.13
CA GLY A 37 -1.93 -4.71 0.99
C GLY A 37 -2.06 -4.39 2.48
N GLN A 38 -2.37 -3.15 2.86
CA GLN A 38 -2.36 -2.72 4.27
C GLN A 38 -3.30 -3.47 5.20
N PRO A 39 -4.52 -3.90 4.80
CA PRO A 39 -5.37 -4.74 5.63
C PRO A 39 -4.69 -6.05 6.03
N ALA A 40 -3.92 -6.65 5.11
CA ALA A 40 -3.17 -7.88 5.39
C ALA A 40 -2.02 -7.63 6.38
N TRP A 41 -1.28 -6.53 6.19
CA TRP A 41 -0.21 -6.09 7.10
C TRP A 41 -0.74 -5.81 8.51
N LEU A 42 -1.84 -5.04 8.64
CA LEU A 42 -2.46 -4.70 9.93
C LEU A 42 -3.01 -5.94 10.63
N TYR A 43 -3.69 -6.83 9.90
CA TYR A 43 -4.24 -8.05 10.48
C TYR A 43 -3.13 -9.00 10.99
N LEU A 44 -2.09 -9.23 10.18
CA LEU A 44 -0.96 -10.08 10.57
C LEU A 44 -0.24 -9.51 11.78
N THR A 45 0.15 -8.23 11.75
CA THR A 45 0.92 -7.59 12.82
C THR A 45 0.14 -7.47 14.12
N HIS A 46 -1.19 -7.29 14.06
CA HIS A 46 -2.06 -7.34 15.22
C HIS A 46 -2.14 -8.76 15.83
N VAL A 47 -2.28 -9.79 15.00
CA VAL A 47 -2.37 -11.19 15.47
C VAL A 47 -1.02 -11.73 15.96
N THR A 48 0.10 -11.27 15.39
CA THR A 48 1.45 -11.68 15.81
C THR A 48 1.97 -10.88 17.01
N GLY A 49 1.25 -9.85 17.47
CA GLY A 49 1.65 -9.02 18.60
C GLY A 49 2.83 -8.09 18.30
N GLU A 50 3.11 -7.83 17.02
CA GLU A 50 4.24 -7.00 16.60
C GLU A 50 3.86 -5.51 16.53
N ALA A 51 3.82 -4.86 17.69
CA ALA A 51 3.39 -3.45 17.81
C ALA A 51 4.20 -2.47 16.94
N GLY A 52 5.50 -2.71 16.75
CA GLY A 52 6.34 -1.91 15.86
C GLY A 52 5.91 -2.00 14.39
N MET A 53 5.71 -3.22 13.90
CA MET A 53 5.26 -3.48 12.52
C MET A 53 3.82 -3.03 12.30
N PHE A 54 2.96 -3.14 13.32
CA PHE A 54 1.59 -2.62 13.27
C PHE A 54 1.58 -1.10 13.07
N THR A 55 2.37 -0.38 13.87
CA THR A 55 2.48 1.09 13.75
C THR A 55 3.06 1.51 12.40
N ALA A 56 4.08 0.80 11.90
CA ALA A 56 4.62 1.01 10.57
C ALA A 56 3.57 0.79 9.47
N SER A 57 2.74 -0.24 9.60
CA SER A 57 1.65 -0.55 8.67
C SER A 57 0.60 0.57 8.65
N VAL A 58 0.22 1.11 9.82
CA VAL A 58 -0.66 2.29 9.89
C VAL A 58 -0.03 3.48 9.16
N PHE A 59 1.25 3.75 9.39
CA PHE A 59 1.97 4.83 8.71
C PHE A 59 2.00 4.63 7.19
N PHE A 60 2.31 3.42 6.72
CA PHE A 60 2.29 3.09 5.29
C PHE A 60 0.89 3.22 4.69
N ALA A 61 -0.17 2.88 5.41
CA ALA A 61 -1.54 3.11 4.96
C ALA A 61 -1.83 4.59 4.71
N VAL A 62 -1.37 5.48 5.58
CA VAL A 62 -1.50 6.93 5.37
C VAL A 62 -0.67 7.39 4.16
N CYS A 63 0.57 6.94 4.02
CA CYS A 63 1.43 7.29 2.89
C CYS A 63 0.85 6.82 1.55
N TYR A 64 0.37 5.58 1.46
CA TYR A 64 -0.26 5.04 0.26
C TYR A 64 -1.58 5.74 -0.03
N GLY A 65 -2.41 6.01 0.97
CA GLY A 65 -3.63 6.80 0.82
C GLY A 65 -3.36 8.20 0.24
N ARG A 66 -2.34 8.88 0.75
CA ARG A 66 -1.87 10.17 0.20
C ARG A 66 -1.36 10.04 -1.24
N GLY A 67 -0.62 8.97 -1.55
CA GLY A 67 -0.14 8.68 -2.90
C GLY A 67 -1.27 8.47 -3.91
N VAL A 68 -2.32 7.75 -3.52
CA VAL A 68 -3.54 7.57 -4.31
C VAL A 68 -4.26 8.91 -4.49
N TRP A 69 -4.43 9.68 -3.41
CA TRP A 69 -5.08 11.00 -3.47
C TRP A 69 -4.37 11.96 -4.45
N LEU A 70 -3.05 12.10 -4.33
CA LEU A 70 -2.27 12.96 -5.21
C LEU A 70 -2.23 12.44 -6.65
N GLY A 71 -2.12 11.12 -6.85
CA GLY A 71 -2.02 10.51 -8.17
C GLY A 71 -3.31 10.55 -8.99
N PHE A 72 -4.47 10.44 -8.34
CA PHE A 72 -5.78 10.39 -8.98
C PHE A 72 -6.58 11.70 -8.85
N PHE A 73 -6.63 12.31 -7.67
CA PHE A 73 -7.48 13.48 -7.42
C PHE A 73 -6.75 14.80 -7.74
N SER A 74 -5.46 14.94 -7.45
CA SER A 74 -4.73 16.20 -7.68
C SER A 74 -4.33 16.44 -9.14
N ARG A 75 -4.28 15.39 -9.98
CA ARG A 75 -4.04 15.54 -11.43
C ARG A 75 -5.25 16.07 -12.21
N SER A 76 -6.46 15.95 -11.66
CA SER A 76 -7.70 16.45 -12.28
C SER A 76 -7.75 17.99 -12.30
N ALA A 77 -7.09 18.66 -11.34
CA ALA A 77 -7.07 20.12 -11.22
C ALA A 77 -6.14 20.85 -12.21
N ARG A 78 -5.40 20.15 -13.08
CA ARG A 78 -4.48 20.76 -14.08
C ARG A 78 -5.01 20.77 -15.52
N HIS A 79 -6.26 20.35 -15.72
CA HIS A 79 -6.94 20.33 -17.02
C HIS A 79 -8.30 21.04 -17.00
N ALA A 80 -8.48 22.00 -16.09
CA ALA A 80 -9.61 22.94 -16.10
C ALA A 80 -9.10 24.34 -16.45
#